data_AF-A0A072PRT4-F1
#
_entry.id   AF-A0A072PRT4-F1
#
_cell.length_a   1.000
_cell.length_b   1.000
_cell.length_c   1.000
_cell.angle_alpha   90.00
_cell.angle_beta   90.00
_cell.angle_gamma   90.00
#
_symmetry.space_group_name_H-M   'P 1'
#
loop_
_entity.id
_entity.type
_entity.pdbx_description
1 polymer ?
#
loop_
_entity_poly.entity_id
_entity_poly.type
_entity_poly.pdbx_seq_one_letter_code
_entity_poly.pdbx_strand_id
1 'polypeptide(L)'
;MPNTTPYPSAPPAPPPVNSSLSGTEITSMKDSVTPDLDDGGINFYCLRLIAMWARVTAYLKTIKHGHMEEPWTPNSTYQQIASDMFQLETSYPAAHRFKTVKFYDRFPADLEKHRDYWAPWIFSQIVYHSVRAVANHPFLHLRKTNGRHRLCPPSFLQHATDQAILHSSWVARILQMCVEKELSILDPFIGHLASVAATICLFLQFSRDPELVSAASGHFEGLKAFLNVQATQHLHLRYVVHLPSSKESSEI
;
A
#
# COMPACT_ATOMS: atom_id res chain seq x y z
N MET A 1 -16.30 -33.92 5.70
CA MET A 1 -15.22 -32.92 5.84
C MET A 1 -15.06 -32.24 4.49
N PRO A 2 -15.31 -30.93 4.35
CA PRO A 2 -15.03 -30.25 3.10
C PRO A 2 -13.51 -30.28 2.88
N ASN A 3 -13.12 -30.76 1.70
CA ASN A 3 -11.73 -30.92 1.28
C ASN A 3 -11.13 -29.53 1.02
N THR A 4 -10.56 -28.89 2.04
CA THR A 4 -9.80 -27.66 1.86
C THR A 4 -8.46 -28.02 1.24
N THR A 5 -8.29 -27.71 -0.03
CA THR A 5 -6.97 -27.73 -0.68
C THR A 5 -5.97 -26.96 0.18
N PRO A 6 -4.87 -27.57 0.61
CA PRO A 6 -3.87 -26.91 1.44
C PRO A 6 -3.28 -25.73 0.66
N TYR A 7 -3.03 -24.62 1.37
CA TYR A 7 -2.37 -23.46 0.78
C TYR A 7 -0.98 -23.85 0.26
N PRO A 8 -0.48 -23.17 -0.79
CA PRO A 8 0.88 -23.40 -1.27
C PRO A 8 1.88 -23.15 -0.13
N SER A 9 2.88 -24.03 -0.01
CA SER A 9 3.92 -23.92 1.02
C SER A 9 4.58 -22.54 0.97
N ALA A 10 4.69 -21.89 2.12
CA ALA A 10 5.35 -20.59 2.25
C ALA A 10 6.82 -20.79 2.63
N PRO A 11 7.74 -20.00 2.05
CA PRO A 11 9.13 -20.02 2.48
C PRO A 11 9.25 -19.52 3.93
N PRO A 12 10.21 -20.05 4.71
CA PRO A 12 10.40 -19.61 6.07
C PRO A 12 10.82 -18.14 6.12
N ALA A 13 10.48 -17.46 7.22
CA ALA A 13 10.98 -16.11 7.45
C ALA A 13 12.52 -16.10 7.49
N PRO A 14 13.17 -15.03 6.97
CA PRO A 14 14.61 -14.92 6.92
C PRO A 14 15.20 -14.86 8.34
N PRO A 15 16.44 -15.34 8.53
CA PRO A 15 17.08 -15.33 9.84
C PRO A 15 17.14 -13.89 10.41
N PRO A 16 17.15 -13.72 11.74
CA PRO A 16 17.26 -12.39 12.35
C PRO A 16 18.55 -11.68 11.94
N VAL A 17 18.53 -10.36 11.83
CA VAL A 17 19.74 -9.56 11.58
C VAL A 17 20.63 -9.62 12.82
N ASN A 18 21.86 -10.13 12.67
CA ASN A 18 22.86 -10.19 13.75
C ASN A 18 23.06 -8.77 14.31
N SER A 19 22.65 -8.56 15.56
CA SER A 19 22.73 -7.26 16.21
C SER A 19 24.10 -7.09 16.86
N SER A 20 25.12 -6.72 16.08
CA SER A 20 26.42 -6.33 16.63
C SER A 20 26.45 -4.82 16.87
N LEU A 21 26.28 -4.42 18.14
CA LEU A 21 26.87 -3.26 18.86
C LEU A 21 25.88 -2.50 19.78
N SER A 22 26.24 -2.53 21.08
CA SER A 22 26.04 -1.56 22.16
C SER A 22 24.64 -1.30 22.75
N GLY A 23 24.39 -1.96 23.88
CA GLY A 23 24.32 -1.33 25.20
C GLY A 23 23.39 -0.13 25.40
N THR A 24 22.18 -0.40 25.88
CA THR A 24 21.59 0.11 27.13
C THR A 24 20.23 -0.58 27.25
N GLU A 25 20.13 -1.56 28.15
CA GLU A 25 18.85 -2.21 28.45
C GLU A 25 17.92 -1.19 29.14
N ILE A 26 16.96 -0.66 28.39
CA ILE A 26 15.69 -0.23 28.97
C ILE A 26 14.72 -1.36 28.68
N THR A 27 14.26 -2.00 29.75
CA THR A 27 13.22 -3.02 29.81
C THR A 27 11.93 -2.53 29.14
N SER A 28 11.85 -2.69 27.82
CA SER A 28 10.57 -2.73 27.10
C SER A 28 10.15 -4.18 27.01
N MET A 29 8.86 -4.42 27.28
CA MET A 29 8.24 -5.73 27.39
C MET A 29 8.78 -6.69 26.33
N LYS A 30 9.24 -7.87 26.76
CA LYS A 30 9.48 -9.00 25.87
C LYS A 30 8.21 -9.21 25.07
N ASP A 31 8.18 -8.75 23.82
CA ASP A 31 7.43 -9.40 22.77
C ASP A 31 8.03 -10.79 22.65
N SER A 32 7.58 -11.69 23.52
CA SER A 32 7.80 -13.11 23.35
C SER A 32 7.21 -13.45 22.00
N VAL A 33 8.08 -13.56 20.98
CA VAL A 33 7.76 -14.19 19.71
C VAL A 33 7.54 -15.66 20.03
N THR A 34 6.37 -15.98 20.58
CA THR A 34 5.79 -17.30 20.41
C THR A 34 5.60 -17.46 18.91
N PRO A 35 6.12 -18.52 18.28
CA PRO A 35 5.75 -18.85 16.92
C PRO A 35 4.23 -18.89 16.90
N ASP A 36 3.61 -18.07 16.04
CA ASP A 36 2.17 -18.16 15.84
C ASP A 36 1.93 -19.58 15.31
N LEU A 37 1.37 -20.46 16.14
CA LEU A 37 1.23 -21.88 15.82
C LEU A 37 0.29 -22.11 14.60
N ASP A 38 -0.33 -21.04 14.11
CA ASP A 38 -1.23 -20.96 12.95
C ASP A 38 -0.79 -19.89 11.92
N ASP A 39 0.52 -19.65 11.77
CA ASP A 39 1.02 -18.82 10.68
C ASP A 39 0.83 -19.52 9.32
N GLY A 40 -0.16 -19.06 8.54
CA GLY A 40 -0.42 -19.51 7.17
C GLY A 40 0.71 -19.17 6.18
N GLY A 41 1.71 -18.41 6.61
CA GLY A 41 2.89 -17.99 5.86
C GLY A 41 2.61 -16.83 4.92
N ILE A 42 3.69 -16.19 4.45
CA ILE A 42 3.59 -14.94 3.68
C ILE A 42 2.70 -15.02 2.43
N ASN A 43 2.67 -16.19 1.75
CA ASN A 43 1.84 -16.42 0.57
C ASN A 43 0.34 -16.43 0.88
N PHE A 44 -0.08 -16.95 2.03
CA PHE A 44 -1.46 -16.91 2.48
C PHE A 44 -1.95 -15.45 2.63
N TYR A 45 -1.12 -14.59 3.21
CA TYR A 45 -1.44 -13.17 3.35
C TYR A 45 -1.44 -12.43 2.00
N CYS A 46 -0.57 -12.82 1.06
CA CYS A 46 -0.63 -12.30 -0.31
C CYS A 46 -1.98 -12.59 -0.97
N LEU A 47 -2.47 -13.82 -0.86
CA LEU A 47 -3.78 -14.21 -1.42
C LEU A 47 -4.92 -13.43 -0.77
N ARG A 48 -4.92 -13.28 0.55
CA ARG A 48 -5.93 -12.46 1.26
C ARG A 48 -5.90 -11.00 0.79
N LEU A 49 -4.72 -10.44 0.59
CA LEU A 49 -4.55 -9.07 0.11
C LEU A 49 -5.00 -8.89 -1.35
N ILE A 50 -4.76 -9.87 -2.22
CA ILE A 50 -5.30 -9.88 -3.59
C ILE A 50 -6.82 -9.88 -3.56
N ALA A 51 -7.44 -10.67 -2.68
CA ALA A 51 -8.89 -10.67 -2.50
C ALA A 51 -9.41 -9.29 -2.01
N MET A 52 -8.68 -8.64 -1.10
CA MET A 52 -8.99 -7.27 -0.68
C MET A 52 -8.86 -6.25 -1.81
N TRP A 53 -7.84 -6.39 -2.66
CA TRP A 53 -7.70 -5.57 -3.86
C TRP A 53 -8.86 -5.75 -4.84
N ALA A 54 -9.30 -6.99 -5.06
CA ALA A 54 -10.47 -7.27 -5.88
C ALA A 54 -11.74 -6.62 -5.30
N ARG A 55 -11.92 -6.68 -3.97
CA ARG A 55 -13.06 -6.08 -3.26
C ARG A 55 -13.08 -4.55 -3.40
N VAL A 56 -11.96 -3.86 -3.17
CA VAL A 56 -11.90 -2.41 -3.35
C VAL A 56 -12.08 -2.02 -4.82
N THR A 57 -11.53 -2.78 -5.75
CA THR A 57 -11.74 -2.55 -7.20
C THR A 57 -13.22 -2.69 -7.59
N ALA A 58 -13.93 -3.68 -7.02
CA ALA A 58 -15.38 -3.84 -7.23
C ALA A 58 -16.14 -2.62 -6.69
N TYR A 59 -15.79 -2.12 -5.51
CA TYR A 59 -16.34 -0.88 -4.96
C TYR A 59 -16.09 0.35 -5.86
N LEU A 60 -14.87 0.53 -6.39
CA LEU A 60 -14.60 1.61 -7.34
C LEU A 60 -15.45 1.50 -8.62
N LYS A 61 -15.68 0.27 -9.10
CA LYS A 61 -16.57 0.02 -10.24
C LYS A 61 -18.00 0.44 -9.95
N THR A 62 -18.56 0.20 -8.76
CA THR A 62 -19.94 0.64 -8.45
C THR A 62 -20.05 2.16 -8.47
N ILE A 63 -19.06 2.87 -7.92
CA ILE A 63 -18.98 4.35 -7.96
C ILE A 63 -18.90 4.85 -9.41
N LYS A 64 -18.09 4.20 -10.25
CA LYS A 64 -17.97 4.54 -11.68
C LYS A 64 -19.31 4.43 -12.41
N HIS A 65 -20.14 3.44 -12.08
CA HIS A 65 -21.49 3.27 -12.65
C HIS A 65 -22.55 4.18 -12.01
N GLY A 66 -22.14 5.15 -11.18
CA GLY A 66 -23.04 6.15 -10.61
C GLY A 66 -23.72 5.75 -9.30
N HIS A 67 -23.34 4.61 -8.71
CA HIS A 67 -23.83 4.26 -7.38
C HIS A 67 -23.18 5.16 -6.33
N MET A 68 -23.92 6.17 -5.86
CA MET A 68 -23.47 7.05 -4.79
C MET A 68 -23.90 6.48 -3.44
N GLU A 69 -22.94 5.90 -2.74
CA GLU A 69 -23.07 5.52 -1.33
C GLU A 69 -22.55 6.65 -0.43
N GLU A 70 -23.08 6.77 0.78
CA GLU A 70 -22.52 7.63 1.83
C GLU A 70 -21.44 6.83 2.60
N PRO A 71 -20.13 7.00 2.33
CA PRO A 71 -19.08 6.13 2.86
C PRO A 71 -18.93 6.20 4.40
N TRP A 72 -19.42 7.27 5.02
CA TRP A 72 -19.44 7.42 6.48
C TRP A 72 -20.57 6.66 7.18
N THR A 73 -21.49 6.03 6.44
CA THR A 73 -22.55 5.24 7.07
C THR A 73 -22.02 3.87 7.54
N PRO A 74 -22.46 3.35 8.70
CA PRO A 74 -21.86 2.15 9.31
C PRO A 74 -21.83 0.90 8.42
N ASN A 75 -22.84 0.74 7.56
CA ASN A 75 -22.97 -0.42 6.69
C ASN A 75 -22.43 -0.17 5.27
N SER A 76 -21.76 0.96 5.05
CA SER A 76 -21.22 1.29 3.74
C SER A 76 -20.18 0.26 3.29
N THR A 77 -20.03 0.08 1.98
CA THR A 77 -18.98 -0.77 1.41
C THR A 77 -17.59 -0.28 1.84
N TYR A 78 -17.41 1.05 1.95
CA TYR A 78 -16.20 1.66 2.49
C TYR A 78 -15.91 1.17 3.93
N GLN A 79 -16.89 1.24 4.85
CA GLN A 79 -16.69 0.81 6.25
C GLN A 79 -16.44 -0.69 6.35
N GLN A 80 -17.09 -1.49 5.51
CA GLN A 80 -16.83 -2.93 5.46
C GLN A 80 -15.40 -3.22 5.02
N ILE A 81 -14.91 -2.58 3.95
CA ILE A 81 -13.51 -2.73 3.51
C ILE A 81 -12.54 -2.31 4.61
N ALA A 82 -12.80 -1.19 5.31
CA ALA A 82 -11.96 -0.75 6.42
C ALA A 82 -11.93 -1.78 7.56
N SER A 83 -13.10 -2.31 7.94
CA SER A 83 -13.23 -3.38 8.95
C SER A 83 -12.45 -4.64 8.55
N ASP A 84 -12.59 -5.10 7.31
CA ASP A 84 -11.89 -6.27 6.78
C ASP A 84 -10.36 -6.06 6.83
N MET A 85 -9.88 -4.84 6.54
CA MET A 85 -8.46 -4.50 6.67
C MET A 85 -7.98 -4.50 8.12
N PHE A 86 -8.78 -4.03 9.09
CA PHE A 86 -8.44 -4.15 10.51
C PHE A 86 -8.38 -5.61 10.98
N GLN A 87 -9.30 -6.45 10.51
CA GLN A 87 -9.25 -7.89 10.81
C GLN A 87 -8.03 -8.58 10.19
N LEU A 88 -7.61 -8.14 9.00
CA LEU A 88 -6.34 -8.59 8.43
C LEU A 88 -5.17 -8.21 9.33
N GLU A 89 -5.12 -6.97 9.83
CA GLU A 89 -4.04 -6.49 10.71
C GLU A 89 -3.94 -7.23 12.04
N THR A 90 -5.08 -7.60 12.64
CA THR A 90 -5.09 -8.37 13.90
C THR A 90 -4.62 -9.80 13.71
N SER A 91 -4.88 -10.38 12.53
CA SER A 91 -4.46 -11.73 12.15
C SER A 91 -3.10 -11.78 11.43
N TYR A 92 -2.44 -10.64 11.21
CA TYR A 92 -1.14 -10.59 10.52
C TYR A 92 0.01 -10.93 11.50
N PRO A 93 0.79 -12.00 11.26
CA PRO A 93 1.75 -12.51 12.23
C PRO A 93 2.85 -11.52 12.50
N ALA A 94 3.27 -11.43 13.76
CA ALA A 94 4.36 -10.55 14.17
C ALA A 94 5.65 -10.82 13.38
N ALA A 95 5.92 -12.07 13.01
CA ALA A 95 7.09 -12.49 12.24
C ALA A 95 7.21 -11.79 10.87
N HIS A 96 6.10 -11.43 10.24
CA HIS A 96 6.08 -10.79 8.92
C HIS A 96 5.92 -9.27 8.98
N ARG A 97 5.80 -8.66 10.17
CA ARG A 97 5.63 -7.22 10.31
C ARG A 97 6.89 -6.47 9.91
N PHE A 98 6.71 -5.30 9.30
CA PHE A 98 7.80 -4.44 8.82
C PHE A 98 8.89 -4.20 9.89
N LYS A 99 8.49 -3.91 11.13
CA LYS A 99 9.41 -3.69 12.26
C LYS A 99 10.22 -4.94 12.61
N THR A 100 9.61 -6.12 12.52
CA THR A 100 10.22 -7.40 12.91
C THR A 100 11.23 -7.89 11.88
N VAL A 101 10.86 -7.83 10.59
CA VAL A 101 11.72 -8.33 9.51
C VAL A 101 12.93 -7.43 9.25
N LYS A 102 12.89 -6.19 9.77
CA LYS A 102 13.93 -5.17 9.67
C LYS A 102 14.39 -4.95 8.22
N PHE A 103 13.44 -4.80 7.29
CA PHE A 103 13.73 -4.70 5.85
C PHE A 103 14.78 -3.64 5.53
N TYR A 104 14.75 -2.51 6.25
CA TYR A 104 15.73 -1.43 6.11
C TYR A 104 17.18 -1.89 6.38
N ASP A 105 17.38 -2.76 7.36
CA ASP A 105 18.70 -3.23 7.81
C ASP A 105 19.24 -4.42 7.00
N ARG A 106 18.48 -4.89 5.99
CA ARG A 106 18.88 -6.03 5.16
C ARG A 106 19.81 -5.60 4.02
N PHE A 107 20.84 -6.42 3.76
CA PHE A 107 21.75 -6.23 2.64
C PHE A 107 21.16 -6.77 1.33
N PRO A 108 21.44 -6.16 0.16
CA PRO A 108 20.96 -6.62 -1.14
C PRO A 108 21.20 -8.12 -1.40
N ALA A 109 22.39 -8.62 -1.05
CA ALA A 109 22.74 -10.03 -1.23
C ALA A 109 21.84 -10.98 -0.42
N ASP A 110 21.43 -10.60 0.80
CA ASP A 110 20.53 -11.40 1.62
C ASP A 110 19.11 -11.42 1.05
N LEU A 111 18.68 -10.29 0.48
CA LEU A 111 17.37 -10.17 -0.12
C LEU A 111 17.26 -11.03 -1.39
N GLU A 112 18.30 -11.02 -2.21
CA GLU A 112 18.36 -11.85 -3.41
C GLU A 112 18.46 -13.34 -3.07
N LYS A 113 19.25 -13.70 -2.05
CA LYS A 113 19.37 -15.08 -1.57
C LYS A 113 18.03 -15.65 -1.07
N HIS A 114 17.19 -14.81 -0.45
CA HIS A 114 15.89 -15.18 0.11
C HIS A 114 14.74 -14.52 -0.65
N ARG A 115 14.89 -14.38 -1.97
CA ARG A 115 13.94 -13.67 -2.83
C ARG A 115 12.55 -14.32 -2.85
N ASP A 116 12.50 -15.64 -2.63
CA ASP A 116 11.27 -16.41 -2.46
C ASP A 116 10.40 -15.92 -1.30
N TYR A 117 11.00 -15.43 -0.21
CA TYR A 117 10.30 -14.76 0.89
C TYR A 117 10.11 -13.25 0.63
N TRP A 118 11.16 -12.56 0.21
CA TRP A 118 11.13 -11.10 0.13
C TRP A 118 10.23 -10.59 -0.98
N ALA A 119 10.13 -11.28 -2.11
CA ALA A 119 9.21 -10.89 -3.17
C ALA A 119 7.74 -10.90 -2.73
N PRO A 120 7.18 -11.99 -2.18
CA PRO A 120 5.81 -11.97 -1.65
C PRO A 120 5.66 -11.04 -0.44
N TRP A 121 6.70 -10.86 0.39
CA TRP A 121 6.65 -9.89 1.48
C TRP A 121 6.52 -8.45 0.97
N ILE A 122 7.35 -8.02 0.02
CA ILE A 122 7.26 -6.70 -0.61
C ILE A 122 5.90 -6.51 -1.27
N PHE A 123 5.45 -7.53 -2.01
CA PHE A 123 4.13 -7.55 -2.64
C PHE A 123 3.03 -7.33 -1.61
N SER A 124 3.04 -8.06 -0.48
CA SER A 124 2.02 -7.93 0.57
C SER A 124 1.98 -6.51 1.14
N GLN A 125 3.14 -5.90 1.41
CA GLN A 125 3.20 -4.53 1.93
C GLN A 125 2.63 -3.52 0.91
N ILE A 126 3.00 -3.64 -0.37
CA ILE A 126 2.54 -2.73 -1.42
C ILE A 126 1.03 -2.88 -1.63
N VAL A 127 0.50 -4.11 -1.72
CA VAL A 127 -0.94 -4.34 -1.90
C VAL A 127 -1.74 -3.83 -0.70
N TYR A 128 -1.30 -4.11 0.52
CA TYR A 128 -1.94 -3.62 1.74
C TYR A 128 -2.10 -2.10 1.73
N HIS A 129 -0.99 -1.38 1.49
CA HIS A 129 -1.03 0.07 1.44
C HIS A 129 -1.83 0.60 0.24
N SER A 130 -1.78 -0.08 -0.90
CA SER A 130 -2.53 0.36 -2.08
C SER A 130 -4.04 0.20 -1.93
N VAL A 131 -4.51 -0.88 -1.29
CA VAL A 131 -5.95 -1.05 -0.95
C VAL A 131 -6.42 0.12 -0.08
N ARG A 132 -5.64 0.48 0.93
CA ARG A 132 -5.99 1.57 1.85
C ARG A 132 -5.92 2.93 1.16
N ALA A 133 -4.90 3.16 0.34
CA ALA A 133 -4.73 4.41 -0.39
C ALA A 133 -5.88 4.62 -1.39
N VAL A 134 -6.24 3.59 -2.16
CA VAL A 134 -7.28 3.71 -3.18
C VAL A 134 -8.69 3.86 -2.58
N ALA A 135 -8.99 3.18 -1.48
CA ALA A 135 -10.28 3.32 -0.78
C ALA A 135 -10.52 4.74 -0.26
N ASN A 136 -9.43 5.47 0.00
CA ASN A 136 -9.41 6.84 0.52
C ASN A 136 -9.04 7.89 -0.53
N HIS A 137 -8.94 7.50 -1.80
CA HIS A 137 -8.43 8.38 -2.86
C HIS A 137 -9.26 9.68 -2.93
N PRO A 138 -8.64 10.87 -2.92
CA PRO A 138 -9.35 12.16 -2.85
C PRO A 138 -10.49 12.32 -3.87
N PHE A 139 -10.28 11.91 -5.14
CA PHE A 139 -11.31 11.90 -6.18
C PHE A 139 -12.62 11.17 -5.83
N LEU A 140 -12.60 10.15 -4.97
CA LEU A 140 -13.83 9.46 -4.55
C LEU A 140 -14.72 10.35 -3.69
N HIS A 141 -14.11 11.27 -2.94
CA HIS A 141 -14.79 12.07 -1.93
C HIS A 141 -15.07 13.52 -2.39
N LEU A 142 -14.55 13.91 -3.56
CA LEU A 142 -14.77 15.24 -4.18
C LEU A 142 -16.07 15.35 -4.96
N ARG A 143 -16.82 14.26 -5.18
CA ARG A 143 -18.05 14.30 -6.00
C ARG A 143 -19.20 14.95 -5.23
N LYS A 144 -19.74 16.04 -5.79
CA LYS A 144 -20.99 16.66 -5.34
C LYS A 144 -22.14 15.70 -5.61
N THR A 145 -22.90 15.35 -4.57
CA THR A 145 -24.19 14.67 -4.69
C THR A 145 -25.17 15.59 -5.38
N ASN A 146 -25.49 15.33 -6.64
CA ASN A 146 -26.49 16.08 -7.40
C ASN A 146 -27.84 16.04 -6.65
N GLY A 147 -28.31 17.20 -6.17
CA GLY A 147 -29.65 17.36 -5.61
C GLY A 147 -29.86 16.92 -4.15
N ARG A 148 -28.85 16.38 -3.46
CA ARG A 148 -28.92 16.07 -2.02
C ARG A 148 -27.83 16.85 -1.28
N HIS A 149 -28.23 17.92 -0.59
CA HIS A 149 -27.43 18.76 0.31
C HIS A 149 -26.92 18.01 1.56
N ARG A 150 -26.41 16.78 1.43
CA ARG A 150 -25.66 16.15 2.51
C ARG A 150 -24.19 16.40 2.24
N LEU A 151 -23.65 17.38 2.97
CA LEU A 151 -22.22 17.63 3.01
C LEU A 151 -21.53 16.39 3.57
N CYS A 152 -20.44 15.97 2.95
CA CYS A 152 -19.59 14.94 3.52
C CYS A 152 -19.10 15.42 4.90
N PRO A 153 -19.20 14.60 5.97
CA PRO A 153 -18.75 15.01 7.29
C PRO A 153 -17.28 15.45 7.26
N PRO A 154 -16.94 16.65 7.79
CA PRO A 154 -15.56 17.14 7.76
C PRO A 154 -14.56 16.18 8.42
N SER A 155 -14.95 15.52 9.51
CA SER A 155 -14.13 14.52 10.19
C SER A 155 -13.85 13.29 9.32
N PHE A 156 -14.82 12.86 8.52
CA PHE A 156 -14.63 11.78 7.55
C PHE A 156 -13.65 12.21 6.45
N LEU A 157 -13.81 13.41 5.89
CA LEU A 157 -12.91 13.92 4.84
C LEU A 157 -11.47 14.07 5.35
N GLN A 158 -11.30 14.57 6.57
CA GLN A 158 -9.98 14.65 7.21
C GLN A 158 -9.38 13.25 7.33
N HIS A 159 -10.13 12.31 7.91
CA HIS A 159 -9.68 10.93 8.07
C HIS A 159 -9.29 10.29 6.73
N ALA A 160 -10.13 10.40 5.70
CA ALA A 160 -9.85 9.83 4.39
C ALA A 160 -8.58 10.45 3.78
N THR A 161 -8.42 11.77 3.90
CA THR A 161 -7.22 12.48 3.43
C THR A 161 -5.97 11.97 4.14
N ASP A 162 -6.01 11.84 5.47
CA ASP A 162 -4.88 11.35 6.28
C ASP A 162 -4.49 9.91 5.89
N GLN A 163 -5.48 9.04 5.66
CA GLN A 163 -5.26 7.68 5.19
C GLN A 163 -4.64 7.64 3.78
N ALA A 164 -5.12 8.49 2.87
CA ALA A 164 -4.57 8.57 1.52
C ALA A 164 -3.09 9.04 1.54
N ILE A 165 -2.78 10.06 2.35
CA ILE A 165 -1.41 10.57 2.52
C ILE A 165 -0.50 9.48 3.09
N LEU A 166 -0.90 8.86 4.21
CA LEU A 166 -0.11 7.83 4.89
C LEU A 166 0.21 6.68 3.94
N HIS A 167 -0.80 6.12 3.29
CA HIS A 167 -0.65 4.88 2.56
C HIS A 167 -0.02 5.07 1.17
N SER A 168 -0.27 6.18 0.47
CA SER A 168 0.46 6.50 -0.76
C SER A 168 1.95 6.73 -0.50
N SER A 169 2.29 7.41 0.61
CA SER A 169 3.68 7.62 1.03
C SER A 169 4.40 6.32 1.36
N TRP A 170 3.72 5.36 2.00
CA TRP A 170 4.30 4.04 2.25
C TRP A 170 4.58 3.25 0.97
N VAL A 171 3.68 3.30 -0.03
CA VAL A 171 3.94 2.68 -1.34
C VAL A 171 5.19 3.28 -1.98
N ALA A 172 5.29 4.62 -2.03
CA ALA A 172 6.45 5.31 -2.57
C ALA A 172 7.75 4.90 -1.84
N ARG A 173 7.72 4.92 -0.50
CA ARG A 173 8.88 4.58 0.33
C ARG A 173 9.33 3.13 0.16
N ILE A 174 8.40 2.18 0.09
CA ILE A 174 8.74 0.76 -0.11
C ILE A 174 9.39 0.56 -1.47
N LEU A 175 8.84 1.14 -2.53
CA LEU A 175 9.43 1.05 -3.86
C LEU A 175 10.80 1.70 -3.92
N GLN A 176 10.97 2.86 -3.28
CA GLN A 176 12.27 3.52 -3.17
C GLN A 176 13.30 2.65 -2.45
N MET A 177 12.93 2.02 -1.32
CA MET A 177 13.82 1.08 -0.63
C MET A 177 14.18 -0.13 -1.51
N CYS A 178 13.28 -0.59 -2.38
CA CYS A 178 13.59 -1.67 -3.33
C CYS A 178 14.62 -1.21 -4.37
N VAL A 179 14.47 0.01 -4.90
CA VAL A 179 15.45 0.61 -5.83
C VAL A 179 16.82 0.79 -5.17
N GLU A 180 16.86 1.34 -3.95
CA GLU A 180 18.09 1.53 -3.16
C GLU A 180 18.81 0.22 -2.84
N LYS A 181 18.06 -0.88 -2.74
CA LYS A 181 18.58 -2.23 -2.47
C LYS A 181 18.78 -3.05 -3.73
N GLU A 182 18.69 -2.43 -4.91
CA GLU A 182 18.88 -3.06 -6.23
C GLU A 182 17.94 -4.26 -6.48
N LEU A 183 16.78 -4.28 -5.81
CA LEU A 183 15.79 -5.33 -5.97
C LEU A 183 14.94 -5.08 -7.22
N SER A 184 15.14 -5.92 -8.22
CA SER A 184 14.35 -5.88 -9.44
C SER A 184 12.90 -6.28 -9.19
N ILE A 185 12.00 -5.31 -9.29
CA ILE A 185 10.55 -5.50 -9.36
C ILE A 185 10.19 -5.50 -10.85
N LEU A 186 9.66 -6.61 -11.36
CA LEU A 186 9.23 -6.74 -12.76
C LEU A 186 7.72 -6.97 -12.88
N ASP A 187 7.00 -6.90 -11.76
CA ASP A 187 5.58 -7.22 -11.70
C ASP A 187 4.74 -6.02 -12.20
N PRO A 188 4.02 -6.16 -13.34
CA PRO A 188 3.19 -5.08 -13.88
C PRO A 188 2.05 -4.69 -12.94
N PHE A 189 1.58 -5.61 -12.08
CA PHE A 189 0.58 -5.29 -11.06
C PHE A 189 1.13 -4.30 -10.03
N ILE A 190 2.39 -4.47 -9.60
CA ILE A 190 3.05 -3.47 -8.73
C ILE A 190 3.19 -2.13 -9.45
N GLY A 191 3.50 -2.13 -10.75
CA GLY A 191 3.46 -0.92 -11.58
C GLY A 191 2.09 -0.24 -11.56
N HIS A 192 1.00 -0.99 -11.69
CA HIS A 192 -0.35 -0.46 -11.56
C HIS A 192 -0.61 0.16 -10.18
N LEU A 193 -0.21 -0.51 -9.10
CA LEU A 193 -0.38 0.01 -7.74
C LEU A 193 0.44 1.28 -7.48
N ALA A 194 1.67 1.33 -7.99
CA ALA A 194 2.52 2.52 -7.94
C ALA A 194 1.85 3.72 -8.64
N SER A 195 1.14 3.48 -9.74
CA SER A 195 0.41 4.53 -10.44
C SER A 195 -0.74 5.12 -9.64
N VAL A 196 -1.46 4.28 -8.89
CA VAL A 196 -2.55 4.73 -8.00
C VAL A 196 -1.98 5.58 -6.87
N ALA A 197 -0.83 5.21 -6.31
CA ALA A 197 -0.16 6.05 -5.33
C ALA A 197 0.30 7.38 -5.97
N ALA A 198 0.83 7.35 -7.19
CA ALA A 198 1.29 8.54 -7.90
C ALA A 198 0.14 9.53 -8.17
N THR A 199 -1.07 9.06 -8.51
CA THR A 199 -2.22 9.97 -8.70
C THR A 199 -2.64 10.66 -7.40
N ILE A 200 -2.50 9.98 -6.25
CA ILE A 200 -2.73 10.59 -4.93
C ILE A 200 -1.65 11.65 -4.65
N CYS A 201 -0.37 11.31 -4.83
CA CYS A 201 0.72 12.26 -4.62
C CYS A 201 0.59 13.49 -5.53
N LEU A 202 0.21 13.32 -6.80
CA LEU A 202 -0.08 14.42 -7.71
C LEU A 202 -1.23 15.31 -7.20
N PHE A 203 -2.31 14.71 -6.72
CA PHE A 203 -3.42 15.47 -6.14
C PHE A 203 -2.99 16.30 -4.92
N LEU A 204 -2.13 15.74 -4.06
CA LEU A 204 -1.67 16.41 -2.85
C LEU A 204 -0.77 17.62 -3.13
N GLN A 205 -0.18 17.74 -4.33
CA GLN A 205 0.60 18.92 -4.73
C GLN A 205 -0.25 20.19 -4.87
N PHE A 206 -1.59 20.07 -4.92
CA PHE A 206 -2.51 21.20 -4.92
C PHE A 206 -2.94 21.64 -3.50
N SER A 207 -2.31 21.09 -2.45
CA SER A 207 -2.56 21.50 -1.06
C SER A 207 -2.05 22.93 -0.80
N ARG A 208 -2.61 23.56 0.25
CA ARG A 208 -2.11 24.84 0.78
C ARG A 208 -0.96 24.67 1.77
N ASP A 209 -0.71 23.43 2.22
CA ASP A 209 0.37 23.09 3.14
C ASP A 209 1.68 22.86 2.34
N PRO A 210 2.69 23.75 2.45
CA PRO A 210 3.92 23.63 1.68
C PRO A 210 4.77 22.41 2.05
N GLU A 211 4.70 21.93 3.30
CA GLU A 211 5.45 20.73 3.73
C GLU A 211 4.87 19.49 3.07
N LEU A 212 3.53 19.39 3.07
CA LEU A 212 2.83 18.32 2.37
C LEU A 212 3.09 18.35 0.86
N VAL A 213 3.08 19.52 0.23
CA VAL A 213 3.39 19.67 -1.20
C VAL A 213 4.81 19.20 -1.52
N SER A 214 5.79 19.58 -0.70
CA SER A 214 7.18 19.17 -0.86
C SER A 214 7.34 17.64 -0.77
N ALA A 215 6.78 17.03 0.28
CA ALA A 215 6.82 15.58 0.49
C ALA A 215 6.10 14.82 -0.64
N ALA A 216 4.90 15.27 -1.03
CA ALA A 216 4.13 14.65 -2.11
C ALA A 216 4.84 14.77 -3.47
N SER A 217 5.53 15.89 -3.72
CA SER A 217 6.33 16.07 -4.93
C SER A 217 7.50 15.09 -4.99
N GLY A 218 8.23 14.93 -3.88
CA GLY A 218 9.32 13.95 -3.78
C GLY A 218 8.85 12.51 -4.04
N HIS A 219 7.75 12.10 -3.40
CA HIS A 219 7.16 10.79 -3.62
C HIS A 219 6.65 10.60 -5.06
N PHE A 220 6.01 11.62 -5.64
CA PHE A 220 5.52 11.59 -7.01
C PHE A 220 6.64 11.39 -8.02
N GLU A 221 7.74 12.15 -7.91
CA GLU A 221 8.88 12.01 -8.82
C GLU A 221 9.56 10.65 -8.68
N GLY A 222 9.70 10.12 -7.45
CA GLY A 222 10.22 8.77 -7.22
C GLY A 222 9.34 7.68 -7.86
N LEU A 223 8.01 7.78 -7.69
CA LEU A 223 7.05 6.87 -8.31
C LEU A 223 7.05 6.98 -9.84
N LYS A 224 7.15 8.20 -10.38
CA LYS A 224 7.23 8.45 -11.83
C LYS A 224 8.50 7.87 -12.42
N ALA A 225 9.66 8.04 -11.76
CA ALA A 225 10.91 7.43 -12.17
C ALA A 225 10.82 5.90 -12.19
N PHE A 226 10.23 5.30 -11.15
CA PHE A 226 9.97 3.87 -11.10
C PHE A 226 9.07 3.39 -12.27
N LEU A 227 7.96 4.09 -12.52
CA LEU A 227 7.03 3.77 -13.59
C LEU A 227 7.65 3.88 -14.99
N ASN A 228 8.54 4.86 -15.20
CA ASN A 228 9.31 4.99 -16.45
C ASN A 228 10.13 3.73 -16.74
N VAL A 229 10.83 3.21 -15.73
CA VAL A 229 11.58 1.94 -15.85
C VAL A 229 10.62 0.79 -16.18
N GLN A 230 9.51 0.67 -15.46
CA GLN A 230 8.49 -0.37 -15.72
C GLN A 230 7.91 -0.30 -17.14
N ALA A 231 7.68 0.90 -17.68
CA ALA A 231 7.10 1.11 -19.00
C ALA A 231 8.03 0.72 -20.16
N THR A 232 9.35 0.63 -19.91
CA THR A 232 10.29 0.03 -20.88
C THR A 232 10.11 -1.48 -20.99
N GLN A 233 9.63 -2.12 -19.92
CA GLN A 233 9.44 -3.58 -19.82
C GLN A 233 8.00 -3.99 -20.15
N HIS A 234 7.02 -3.13 -19.85
CA HIS A 234 5.59 -3.40 -20.00
C HIS A 234 4.88 -2.30 -20.80
N LEU A 235 4.56 -2.60 -22.06
CA LEU A 235 3.97 -1.65 -23.02
C LEU A 235 2.70 -0.92 -22.50
N HIS A 236 1.84 -1.60 -21.74
CA HIS A 236 0.59 -1.03 -21.25
C HIS A 236 0.78 0.04 -20.16
N LEU A 237 1.94 0.08 -19.48
CA LEU A 237 2.25 1.09 -18.47
C LEU A 237 2.74 2.42 -19.09
N ARG A 238 2.99 2.48 -20.40
CA ARG A 238 3.39 3.73 -21.08
C ARG A 238 2.33 4.84 -20.97
N TYR A 239 1.05 4.47 -21.02
CA TYR A 239 -0.06 5.43 -20.88
C TYR A 239 -0.17 6.01 -19.47
N VAL A 240 0.36 5.31 -18.48
CA VAL A 240 0.37 5.72 -17.07
C VAL A 240 1.48 6.72 -16.78
N VAL A 241 2.60 6.59 -17.49
CA VAL A 241 3.77 7.47 -17.37
C VAL A 241 3.50 8.90 -17.86
N HIS A 242 2.55 9.08 -18.78
CA HIS A 242 2.15 10.39 -19.31
C HIS A 242 1.23 11.19 -18.37
N LEU A 243 1.26 10.93 -17.05
CA LEU A 243 0.61 11.78 -16.07
C LEU A 243 1.15 13.23 -16.21
N PRO A 244 0.27 14.25 -16.29
CA PRO A 244 0.68 15.63 -16.53
C PRO A 244 1.67 16.06 -15.46
N SER A 245 2.79 16.64 -15.89
CA SER A 245 3.77 17.24 -14.98
C SER A 245 3.11 18.45 -14.31
N SER A 246 3.40 18.68 -13.03
CA SER A 246 2.95 19.86 -12.28
C SER A 246 3.27 21.21 -12.92
N LYS A 247 4.12 21.23 -13.96
CA LYS A 247 4.46 22.42 -14.75
C LYS A 247 3.50 22.75 -15.90
N GLU A 248 2.60 21.86 -16.29
CA GLU A 248 1.64 22.12 -17.39
C GLU A 248 0.31 22.71 -16.91
N SER A 249 0.06 22.72 -15.61
CA SER A 249 -1.20 23.23 -15.02
C SER A 249 -1.18 24.74 -14.71
N SER A 250 -0.08 25.44 -15.02
CA SER A 250 0.06 26.89 -14.88
C SER A 250 -0.35 27.68 -16.13
N GLU A 251 -0.79 27.00 -17.19
CA GLU A 251 -1.29 27.62 -18.43
C GLU A 251 -2.73 27.14 -18.74
N ILE A 252 -3.65 27.24 -17.78
CA ILE A 252 -5.10 27.32 -18.06
C ILE A 252 -5.74 28.30 -17.07
#